data_AF-A0A956ERF2-F1
#
_entry.id   AF-A0A956ERF2-F1
#
_cell.length_a   1.000
_cell.length_b   1.000
_cell.length_c   1.000
_cell.angle_alpha   90.00
_cell.angle_beta   90.00
_cell.angle_gamma   90.00
#
_symmetry.space_group_name_H-M   'P 1'
#
loop_
_entity.id
_entity.type
_entity.pdbx_description
1 polymer ?
#
loop_
_entity_poly.entity_id
_entity_poly.type
_entity_poly.pdbx_seq_one_letter_code
_entity_poly.pdbx_strand_id
1 'polypeptide(L)'
;MRGQEAEAAGIRASEAMDVAQMELLPGGRFSVGELIRRDEWSESYRGYDGVLQRFVVLRRPRTDVDAGCAHACFVRTAFALTWLQHPGVFAIHTACEDPPYLVLAYNDGQSLAEVLNGIAAGAPDVVTQYPLERLLSDFSHACLVIESAHRRDMLHTNLQSEALLLGNFGDVYVTDWWAAEPPRETTGGARIDLRRAAELPLFAPLLSGEVPVAQAWLDGERRAPELSRGETPTAASDVWGLGRILNQLVDAWLSPAGPQARLSGSTLERDLRLLSSEACAEDPAARVASPRELSERLEALLRGHVVEQRDRLRARAYRVAAELALADALLSPDGASRSRTRAVQELSRALALDPQDHAALRLIGMLFERAEEVFAGPAGGEYARLRAAERARASRLGALSFGLALLVQGALLLAFPGVSGAQLALLLVFGLVGAAWVAMMGFFGWTKPKHFLVNGTLLALITGAFSCLLGPWIYVPGFSLAVSVVLVTNSRPQPRFLAAHVALACGSMLIPSVLMGLGLLPAQYGGDTTAWIKTTFATLSAGPTLMLLAVGNLLFISLPLVLLGRSVERLNAIENSLFAQAWLLRELLPRESVAEGEPGGASSPRAS
;
A
#
# COMPACT_ATOMS: atom_id res chain seq x y z
N MET A 1 -34.68 35.84 6.09
CA MET A 1 -36.13 35.97 5.84
C MET A 1 -36.45 36.94 4.71
N ARG A 2 -36.18 38.25 4.80
CA ARG A 2 -36.54 39.21 3.73
C ARG A 2 -35.94 38.94 2.33
N GLY A 3 -34.74 38.34 2.24
CA GLY A 3 -34.12 37.99 0.95
C GLY A 3 -34.79 36.80 0.23
N GLN A 4 -35.13 35.75 0.97
CA GLN A 4 -35.83 34.57 0.44
C GLN A 4 -37.29 34.89 0.07
N GLU A 5 -37.94 35.80 0.79
CA GLU A 5 -39.30 36.25 0.44
C GLU A 5 -39.33 37.11 -0.83
N ALA A 6 -38.31 37.94 -1.05
CA ALA A 6 -38.17 38.74 -2.27
C ALA A 6 -37.83 37.87 -3.49
N GLU A 7 -36.97 36.86 -3.32
CA GLU A 7 -36.63 35.88 -4.36
C GLU A 7 -37.82 34.99 -4.71
N ALA A 8 -38.55 34.47 -3.71
CA ALA A 8 -39.79 33.71 -3.93
C ALA A 8 -40.90 34.55 -4.57
N ALA A 9 -40.99 35.85 -4.24
CA ALA A 9 -41.92 36.77 -4.89
C ALA A 9 -41.52 37.07 -6.35
N GLY A 10 -40.22 37.19 -6.63
CA GLY A 10 -39.70 37.34 -7.98
C GLY A 10 -39.95 36.13 -8.87
N ILE A 11 -39.73 34.92 -8.34
CA ILE A 11 -40.02 33.64 -9.04
C ILE A 11 -41.52 33.54 -9.34
N ARG A 12 -42.39 33.78 -8.35
CA ARG A 12 -43.86 33.76 -8.57
C ARG A 12 -44.33 34.80 -9.59
N ALA A 13 -43.71 35.97 -9.62
CA ALA A 13 -44.03 37.00 -10.61
C ALA A 13 -43.60 36.60 -12.02
N SER A 14 -42.44 35.94 -12.16
CA SER A 14 -41.97 35.38 -13.43
C SER A 14 -42.89 34.26 -13.92
N GLU A 15 -43.20 33.30 -13.04
CA GLU A 15 -44.08 32.17 -13.38
C GLU A 15 -45.50 32.62 -13.74
N ALA A 16 -46.04 33.63 -13.04
CA ALA A 16 -47.35 34.19 -13.36
C ALA A 16 -47.37 34.92 -14.71
N MET A 17 -46.26 35.58 -15.07
CA MET A 17 -46.10 36.23 -16.37
C MET A 17 -45.95 35.22 -17.50
N ASP A 18 -45.24 34.11 -17.27
CA ASP A 18 -45.11 33.00 -18.23
C ASP A 18 -46.46 32.34 -18.51
N VAL A 19 -47.26 32.09 -17.47
CA VAL A 19 -48.60 31.46 -17.62
C VAL A 19 -49.57 32.36 -18.40
N ALA A 20 -49.49 33.69 -18.23
CA ALA A 20 -50.36 34.64 -18.93
C ALA A 20 -50.14 34.68 -20.46
N GLN A 21 -48.99 34.22 -20.95
CA GLN A 21 -48.64 34.17 -22.37
C GLN A 21 -48.97 32.80 -23.02
N MET A 22 -49.43 31.82 -22.24
CA MET A 22 -49.73 30.48 -22.73
C MET A 22 -51.08 30.42 -23.46
N GLU A 23 -51.13 29.68 -24.57
CA GLU A 23 -52.35 29.47 -25.34
C GLU A 23 -53.26 28.42 -24.67
N LEU A 24 -54.52 28.77 -24.43
CA LEU A 24 -55.49 27.86 -23.82
C LEU A 24 -55.94 26.78 -24.80
N LEU A 25 -55.75 25.50 -24.46
CA LEU A 25 -56.17 24.37 -25.30
C LEU A 25 -57.69 24.18 -25.30
N PRO A 26 -58.24 23.52 -26.36
CA PRO A 26 -59.63 23.06 -26.38
C PRO A 26 -59.99 22.29 -25.10
N GLY A 27 -61.11 22.66 -24.48
CA GLY A 27 -61.53 22.14 -23.17
C GLY A 27 -61.18 23.04 -21.98
N GLY A 28 -60.40 24.11 -22.18
CA GLY A 28 -60.29 25.24 -21.24
C GLY A 28 -59.55 24.98 -19.93
N ARG A 29 -58.96 23.78 -19.75
CA ARG A 29 -58.24 23.39 -18.52
C ARG A 29 -56.73 23.59 -18.59
N PHE A 30 -56.12 23.29 -19.74
CA PHE A 30 -54.68 23.29 -19.91
C PHE A 30 -54.26 24.43 -20.84
N SER A 31 -53.19 25.14 -20.48
CA SER A 31 -52.55 26.12 -21.36
C SER A 31 -51.19 25.59 -21.83
N VAL A 32 -50.84 25.83 -23.09
CA VAL A 32 -49.56 25.45 -23.72
C VAL A 32 -48.64 26.66 -23.78
N GLY A 33 -47.43 26.49 -23.28
CA GLY A 33 -46.36 27.48 -23.35
C GLY A 33 -45.24 27.06 -24.29
N GLU A 34 -44.00 27.23 -23.84
CA GLU A 34 -42.79 26.98 -24.62
C GLU A 34 -42.57 25.49 -24.97
N LEU A 35 -41.90 25.24 -26.09
CA LEU A 35 -41.41 23.92 -26.46
C LEU A 35 -40.24 23.55 -25.55
N ILE A 36 -40.39 22.51 -24.74
CA ILE A 36 -39.32 21.98 -23.88
C ILE A 36 -38.39 21.11 -24.72
N ARG A 37 -38.98 20.17 -25.48
CA ARG A 37 -38.22 19.16 -26.21
C ARG A 37 -38.94 18.77 -27.50
N ARG A 38 -38.16 18.57 -28.54
CA ARG A 38 -38.61 18.00 -29.81
C ARG A 38 -37.89 16.69 -30.05
N ASP A 39 -38.63 15.60 -30.01
CA ASP A 39 -38.14 14.25 -30.27
C ASP A 39 -38.40 13.87 -31.74
N GLU A 40 -38.07 12.64 -32.09
CA GLU A 40 -38.25 12.11 -33.44
C GLU A 40 -39.73 12.12 -33.88
N TRP A 41 -40.65 11.72 -32.99
CA TRP A 41 -42.08 11.54 -33.30
C TRP A 41 -43.02 12.46 -32.54
N SER A 42 -42.51 13.22 -31.56
CA SER A 42 -43.33 14.01 -30.65
C SER A 42 -42.70 15.33 -30.24
N GLU A 43 -43.54 16.27 -29.88
CA GLU A 43 -43.16 17.55 -29.28
C GLU A 43 -43.70 17.61 -27.85
N SER A 44 -42.86 18.03 -26.92
CA SER A 44 -43.20 18.20 -25.51
C SER A 44 -43.15 19.68 -25.15
N TYR A 45 -44.27 20.21 -24.69
CA TYR A 45 -44.44 21.61 -24.30
C TYR A 45 -44.58 21.74 -22.80
N ARG A 46 -44.11 22.87 -22.26
CA ARG A 46 -44.45 23.29 -20.91
C ARG A 46 -45.92 23.67 -20.91
N GLY A 47 -46.69 23.04 -20.04
CA GLY A 47 -48.11 23.32 -19.89
C GLY A 47 -48.45 23.75 -18.47
N TYR A 48 -49.64 24.33 -18.32
CA TYR A 48 -50.18 24.73 -17.03
C TYR A 48 -51.59 24.18 -16.86
N ASP A 49 -51.83 23.43 -15.77
CA ASP A 49 -53.17 23.00 -15.36
C ASP A 49 -53.82 24.13 -14.56
N GLY A 50 -54.74 24.87 -15.19
CA GLY A 50 -55.41 26.02 -14.57
C GLY A 50 -56.33 25.64 -13.40
N VAL A 51 -56.77 24.38 -13.31
CA VAL A 51 -57.62 23.92 -12.21
C VAL A 51 -56.78 23.49 -11.01
N LEU A 52 -55.71 22.72 -11.25
CA LEU A 52 -54.81 22.24 -10.19
C LEU A 52 -53.68 23.22 -9.86
N GLN A 53 -53.57 24.32 -10.60
CA GLN A 53 -52.58 25.39 -10.41
C GLN A 53 -51.14 24.86 -10.39
N ARG A 54 -50.77 24.02 -11.37
CA ARG A 54 -49.44 23.39 -11.46
C ARG A 54 -48.93 23.28 -12.89
N PHE A 55 -47.62 23.26 -13.04
CA PHE A 55 -46.98 22.94 -14.31
C PHE A 55 -47.12 21.45 -14.64
N VAL A 56 -47.29 21.17 -15.93
CA VAL A 56 -47.39 19.84 -16.53
C VAL A 56 -46.57 19.81 -17.83
N VAL A 57 -46.28 18.62 -18.34
CA VAL A 57 -45.74 18.48 -19.71
C VAL A 57 -46.87 18.05 -20.63
N LEU A 58 -47.05 18.76 -21.73
CA LEU A 58 -48.02 18.45 -22.79
C LEU A 58 -47.27 17.85 -23.97
N ARG A 59 -47.37 16.54 -24.15
CA ARG A 59 -46.69 15.81 -25.23
C ARG A 59 -47.68 15.50 -26.35
N ARG A 60 -47.38 15.92 -27.58
CA ARG A 60 -48.22 15.73 -28.77
C ARG A 60 -47.43 15.06 -29.90
N PRO A 61 -48.09 14.32 -30.82
CA PRO A 61 -47.45 13.83 -32.03
C PRO A 61 -46.95 15.00 -32.89
N ARG A 62 -45.82 14.81 -33.56
CA ARG A 62 -45.34 15.78 -34.56
C ARG A 62 -46.25 15.80 -35.78
N THR A 63 -46.49 16.99 -36.31
CA THR A 63 -47.32 17.19 -37.51
C THR A 63 -46.51 17.32 -38.79
N ASP A 64 -45.18 17.40 -38.69
CA ASP A 64 -44.24 17.54 -39.81
C ASP A 64 -43.58 16.21 -40.24
N VAL A 65 -44.03 15.10 -39.67
CA VAL A 65 -43.61 13.73 -40.02
C VAL A 65 -44.83 12.91 -40.46
N ASP A 66 -44.64 11.65 -40.87
CA ASP A 66 -45.76 10.78 -41.23
C ASP A 66 -46.76 10.65 -40.07
N ALA A 67 -48.00 11.07 -40.32
CA ALA A 67 -49.03 11.18 -39.29
C ALA A 67 -49.39 9.80 -38.70
N GLY A 68 -49.38 8.75 -39.51
CA GLY A 68 -49.64 7.38 -39.06
C GLY A 68 -48.54 6.88 -38.11
N CYS A 69 -47.27 7.07 -38.49
CA CYS A 69 -46.12 6.70 -37.66
C CYS A 69 -46.07 7.53 -36.36
N ALA A 70 -46.26 8.85 -36.43
CA ALA A 70 -46.28 9.70 -35.25
C ALA A 70 -47.41 9.33 -34.28
N HIS A 71 -48.61 9.03 -34.79
CA HIS A 71 -49.72 8.59 -33.99
C HIS A 71 -49.46 7.22 -33.35
N ALA A 72 -48.90 6.26 -34.10
CA ALA A 72 -48.47 4.96 -33.57
C ALA A 72 -47.46 5.09 -32.42
N CYS A 73 -46.42 5.90 -32.59
CA CYS A 73 -45.43 6.21 -31.57
C CYS A 73 -46.04 6.87 -30.32
N PHE A 74 -47.02 7.76 -30.53
CA PHE A 74 -47.77 8.40 -29.46
C PHE A 74 -48.60 7.38 -28.66
N VAL A 75 -49.34 6.50 -29.33
CA VAL A 75 -50.13 5.43 -28.71
C VAL A 75 -49.25 4.48 -27.91
N ARG A 76 -48.09 4.07 -28.46
CA ARG A 76 -47.09 3.25 -27.75
C ARG A 76 -46.60 3.91 -26.47
N THR A 77 -46.27 5.20 -26.55
CA THR A 77 -45.84 5.98 -25.39
C THR A 77 -46.95 6.05 -24.33
N ALA A 78 -48.18 6.38 -24.74
CA ALA A 78 -49.32 6.45 -23.83
C ALA A 78 -49.58 5.12 -23.12
N PHE A 79 -49.50 4.01 -23.87
CA PHE A 79 -49.66 2.67 -23.33
C PHE A 79 -48.56 2.33 -22.33
N ALA A 80 -47.28 2.54 -22.69
CA ALA A 80 -46.14 2.24 -21.83
C ALA A 80 -46.19 3.02 -20.50
N LEU A 81 -46.46 4.33 -20.55
CA LEU A 81 -46.58 5.17 -19.35
C LEU A 81 -47.75 4.74 -18.45
N THR A 82 -48.85 4.28 -19.03
CA THR A 82 -50.01 3.78 -18.29
C THR A 82 -49.71 2.42 -17.64
N TRP A 83 -48.95 1.56 -18.35
CA TRP A 83 -48.60 0.21 -17.93
C TRP A 83 -47.54 0.18 -16.81
N LEU A 84 -46.52 1.04 -16.92
CA LEU A 84 -45.29 0.98 -16.13
C LEU A 84 -45.30 1.77 -14.84
N GLN A 85 -46.45 1.95 -14.16
CA GLN A 85 -46.58 2.71 -12.92
C GLN A 85 -45.41 2.50 -11.92
N HIS A 86 -44.40 3.37 -12.00
CA HIS A 86 -43.10 3.25 -11.36
C HIS A 86 -42.52 4.66 -11.14
N PRO A 87 -41.84 4.93 -10.01
CA PRO A 87 -41.33 6.28 -9.71
C PRO A 87 -40.39 6.85 -10.77
N GLY A 88 -39.59 6.00 -11.42
CA GLY A 88 -38.70 6.42 -12.52
C GLY A 88 -39.32 6.44 -13.91
N VAL A 89 -40.65 6.44 -14.02
CA VAL A 89 -41.39 6.63 -15.28
C VAL A 89 -42.39 7.76 -15.05
N PHE A 90 -42.51 8.68 -16.01
CA PHE A 90 -43.42 9.82 -15.86
C PHE A 90 -44.87 9.36 -15.64
N ALA A 91 -45.51 9.90 -14.60
CA ALA A 91 -46.92 9.69 -14.38
C ALA A 91 -47.74 10.40 -15.47
N ILE A 92 -48.59 9.62 -16.15
CA ILE A 92 -49.63 10.15 -17.03
C ILE A 92 -50.83 10.61 -16.19
N HIS A 93 -51.23 11.87 -16.34
CA HIS A 93 -52.37 12.45 -15.64
C HIS A 93 -53.68 12.32 -16.44
N THR A 94 -53.61 12.55 -17.75
CA THR A 94 -54.72 12.33 -18.68
C THR A 94 -54.20 12.25 -20.11
N ALA A 95 -55.01 11.69 -21.01
CA ALA A 95 -54.83 11.77 -22.45
C ALA A 95 -56.04 12.49 -23.08
N CYS A 96 -55.81 13.18 -24.18
CA CYS A 96 -56.82 13.75 -25.06
C CYS A 96 -56.64 13.14 -26.44
N GLU A 97 -57.73 12.88 -27.16
CA GLU A 97 -57.71 12.26 -28.49
C GLU A 97 -57.79 13.30 -29.61
N ASP A 98 -58.52 14.41 -29.42
CA ASP A 98 -58.77 15.42 -30.45
C ASP A 98 -58.60 16.88 -29.95
N PRO A 99 -57.48 17.56 -30.27
CA PRO A 99 -56.25 16.99 -30.85
C PRO A 99 -55.53 16.06 -29.86
N PRO A 100 -54.71 15.11 -30.34
CA PRO A 100 -54.08 14.12 -29.48
C PRO A 100 -52.94 14.74 -28.64
N TYR A 101 -53.04 14.66 -27.32
CA TYR A 101 -51.96 15.03 -26.40
C TYR A 101 -52.01 14.25 -25.09
N LEU A 102 -50.83 14.02 -24.48
CA LEU A 102 -50.68 13.46 -23.15
C LEU A 102 -50.34 14.57 -22.16
N VAL A 103 -50.95 14.53 -20.99
CA VAL A 103 -50.59 15.40 -19.85
C VAL A 103 -49.75 14.58 -18.88
N LEU A 104 -48.48 14.91 -18.75
CA LEU A 104 -47.51 14.21 -17.92
C LEU A 104 -47.09 15.10 -16.74
N ALA A 105 -46.57 14.47 -15.68
CA ALA A 105 -45.92 15.19 -14.59
C ALA A 105 -44.74 16.04 -15.12
N TYR A 106 -44.56 17.24 -14.59
CA TYR A 106 -43.46 18.14 -14.95
C TYR A 106 -42.22 17.89 -14.10
N ASN A 107 -41.06 17.90 -14.74
CA ASN A 107 -39.75 17.87 -14.09
C ASN A 107 -38.81 18.84 -14.83
N ASP A 108 -38.02 19.60 -14.08
CA ASP A 108 -37.08 20.62 -14.55
C ASP A 108 -35.64 20.08 -14.73
N GLY A 109 -35.50 18.75 -14.84
CA GLY A 109 -34.24 18.06 -15.04
C GLY A 109 -33.69 18.17 -16.46
N GLN A 110 -32.47 17.66 -16.64
CA GLN A 110 -31.75 17.65 -17.92
C GLN A 110 -31.61 16.22 -18.45
N SER A 111 -31.54 16.04 -19.76
CA SER A 111 -31.20 14.71 -20.29
C SER A 111 -29.76 14.35 -19.96
N LEU A 112 -29.47 13.06 -19.81
CA LEU A 112 -28.10 12.60 -19.66
C LEU A 112 -27.25 13.01 -20.87
N ALA A 113 -27.81 13.01 -22.09
CA ALA A 113 -27.12 13.54 -23.27
C ALA A 113 -26.72 15.02 -23.13
N GLU A 114 -27.61 15.90 -22.66
CA GLU A 114 -27.29 17.31 -22.37
C GLU A 114 -26.19 17.44 -21.31
N VAL A 115 -26.27 16.64 -20.25
CA VAL A 115 -25.27 16.61 -19.17
C VAL A 115 -23.90 16.17 -19.72
N LEU A 116 -23.85 15.07 -20.48
CA LEU A 116 -22.61 14.56 -21.11
C LEU A 116 -22.00 15.59 -22.08
N ASN A 117 -22.82 16.27 -22.88
CA ASN A 117 -22.37 17.34 -23.78
C ASN A 117 -21.80 18.53 -22.99
N GLY A 118 -22.44 18.92 -21.89
CA GLY A 118 -21.94 19.97 -21.00
C GLY A 118 -20.61 19.63 -20.35
N ILE A 119 -20.44 18.36 -19.95
CA ILE A 119 -19.17 17.83 -19.42
C ILE A 119 -18.08 17.85 -20.49
N ALA A 120 -18.38 17.37 -21.69
CA ALA A 120 -17.42 17.37 -22.81
C ALA A 120 -17.02 18.80 -23.23
N ALA A 121 -17.93 19.76 -23.10
CA ALA A 121 -17.65 21.18 -23.31
C ALA A 121 -16.87 21.84 -22.15
N GLY A 122 -16.65 21.13 -21.04
CA GLY A 122 -15.93 21.64 -19.88
C GLY A 122 -16.71 22.68 -19.06
N ALA A 123 -18.05 22.65 -19.09
CA ALA A 123 -18.90 23.57 -18.35
C ALA A 123 -18.75 23.35 -16.82
N PRO A 124 -18.21 24.30 -16.04
CA PRO A 124 -17.88 24.07 -14.63
C PRO A 124 -19.10 23.77 -13.75
N ASP A 125 -20.23 24.42 -14.03
CA ASP A 125 -21.47 24.25 -13.27
C ASP A 125 -22.03 22.83 -13.44
N VAL A 126 -22.01 22.30 -14.68
CA VAL A 126 -22.47 20.94 -15.00
C VAL A 126 -21.57 19.90 -14.34
N VAL A 127 -20.25 20.05 -14.43
CA VAL A 127 -19.29 19.12 -13.80
C VAL A 127 -19.44 19.08 -12.28
N THR A 128 -19.75 20.23 -11.66
CA THR A 128 -19.97 20.34 -10.22
C THR A 128 -21.32 19.73 -9.81
N GLN A 129 -22.37 19.96 -10.59
CA GLN A 129 -23.72 19.48 -10.32
C GLN A 129 -23.84 17.95 -10.52
N TYR A 130 -23.13 17.38 -11.50
CA TYR A 130 -23.22 15.98 -11.88
C TYR A 130 -21.89 15.24 -11.75
N PRO A 131 -21.33 15.05 -10.54
CA PRO A 131 -20.11 14.29 -10.36
C PRO A 131 -20.26 12.82 -10.82
N LEU A 132 -19.15 12.18 -11.20
CA LEU A 132 -19.13 10.79 -11.70
C LEU A 132 -19.92 9.82 -10.82
N GLU A 133 -19.76 9.90 -9.50
CA GLU A 133 -20.42 9.01 -8.54
C GLU A 133 -21.94 9.16 -8.59
N ARG A 134 -22.43 10.40 -8.75
CA ARG A 134 -23.86 10.68 -8.94
C ARG A 134 -24.34 10.09 -10.25
N LEU A 135 -23.65 10.34 -11.36
CA LEU A 135 -24.07 9.85 -12.67
C LEU A 135 -24.13 8.33 -12.76
N LEU A 136 -23.16 7.63 -12.17
CA LEU A 136 -23.16 6.17 -12.11
C LEU A 136 -24.29 5.64 -11.20
N SER A 137 -24.61 6.35 -10.11
CA SER A 137 -25.77 6.03 -9.26
C SER A 137 -27.10 6.25 -10.01
N ASP A 138 -27.23 7.38 -10.71
CA ASP A 138 -28.41 7.72 -11.49
C ASP A 138 -28.63 6.70 -12.64
N PHE A 139 -27.54 6.28 -13.30
CA PHE A 139 -27.56 5.22 -14.29
C PHE A 139 -27.93 3.85 -13.69
N SER A 140 -27.44 3.53 -12.48
CA SER A 140 -27.86 2.32 -11.75
C SER A 140 -29.37 2.32 -11.50
N HIS A 141 -29.94 3.46 -11.06
CA HIS A 141 -31.38 3.62 -10.91
C HIS A 141 -32.13 3.42 -12.23
N ALA A 142 -31.64 3.99 -13.34
CA ALA A 142 -32.23 3.77 -14.67
C ALA A 142 -32.27 2.28 -15.04
N CYS A 143 -31.20 1.53 -14.78
CA CYS A 143 -31.18 0.07 -15.00
C CYS A 143 -32.30 -0.64 -14.22
N LEU A 144 -32.57 -0.24 -12.96
CA LEU A 144 -33.65 -0.80 -12.15
C LEU A 144 -35.05 -0.42 -12.67
N VAL A 145 -35.20 0.76 -13.28
CA VAL A 145 -36.45 1.15 -13.97
C VAL A 145 -36.71 0.21 -15.15
N ILE A 146 -35.69 -0.10 -15.95
CA ILE A 146 -35.82 -1.01 -17.10
C ILE A 146 -36.10 -2.45 -16.64
N GLU A 147 -35.43 -2.92 -15.59
CA GLU A 147 -35.75 -4.22 -14.96
C GLU A 147 -37.23 -4.28 -14.54
N SER A 148 -37.76 -3.20 -13.95
CA SER A 148 -39.16 -3.11 -13.57
C SER A 148 -40.11 -3.20 -14.78
N ALA A 149 -39.70 -2.66 -15.94
CA ALA A 149 -40.43 -2.82 -17.20
C ALA A 149 -40.35 -4.26 -17.74
N HIS A 150 -39.18 -4.88 -17.72
CA HIS A 150 -38.98 -6.28 -18.14
C HIS A 150 -39.83 -7.25 -17.33
N ARG A 151 -39.97 -7.04 -16.02
CA ARG A 151 -40.85 -7.84 -15.14
C ARG A 151 -42.34 -7.69 -15.45
N ARG A 152 -42.71 -6.71 -16.28
CA ARG A 152 -44.08 -6.47 -16.78
C ARG A 152 -44.17 -6.76 -18.27
N ASP A 153 -43.23 -7.53 -18.82
CA ASP A 153 -43.10 -7.91 -20.23
C ASP A 153 -43.16 -6.73 -21.20
N MET A 154 -42.60 -5.60 -20.77
CA MET A 154 -42.46 -4.39 -21.58
C MET A 154 -40.97 -4.17 -21.87
N LEU A 155 -40.60 -4.13 -23.14
CA LEU A 155 -39.23 -3.81 -23.57
C LEU A 155 -39.17 -2.37 -24.05
N HIS A 156 -38.10 -1.64 -23.72
CA HIS A 156 -37.94 -0.24 -24.12
C HIS A 156 -37.54 -0.11 -25.59
N THR A 157 -36.54 -0.88 -26.02
CA THR A 157 -35.97 -1.04 -27.37
C THR A 157 -35.32 0.19 -28.01
N ASN A 158 -35.46 1.38 -27.41
CA ASN A 158 -34.81 2.63 -27.84
C ASN A 158 -34.04 3.32 -26.70
N LEU A 159 -33.18 2.60 -25.98
CA LEU A 159 -32.40 3.16 -24.88
C LEU A 159 -31.17 3.94 -25.37
N GLN A 160 -31.15 5.23 -25.08
CA GLN A 160 -30.09 6.18 -25.40
C GLN A 160 -29.95 7.22 -24.28
N SER A 161 -28.89 8.03 -24.29
CA SER A 161 -28.65 8.99 -23.20
C SER A 161 -29.66 10.14 -23.18
N GLU A 162 -30.35 10.42 -24.29
CA GLU A 162 -31.47 11.37 -24.36
C GLU A 162 -32.71 10.86 -23.60
N ALA A 163 -32.84 9.53 -23.49
CA ALA A 163 -33.96 8.85 -22.84
C ALA A 163 -33.85 8.80 -21.31
N LEU A 164 -32.73 9.25 -20.73
CA LEU A 164 -32.57 9.35 -19.28
C LEU A 164 -32.65 10.82 -18.87
N LEU A 165 -33.69 11.20 -18.13
CA LEU A 165 -33.84 12.53 -17.57
C LEU A 165 -33.40 12.52 -16.10
N LEU A 166 -32.44 13.38 -15.77
CA LEU A 166 -31.85 13.53 -14.45
C LEU A 166 -32.44 14.76 -13.76
N GLY A 167 -33.20 14.54 -12.69
CA GLY A 167 -33.79 15.58 -11.88
C GLY A 167 -32.79 16.22 -10.91
N ASN A 168 -33.12 17.41 -10.41
CA ASN A 168 -32.25 18.18 -9.53
C ASN A 168 -31.98 17.52 -8.16
N PHE A 169 -32.88 16.63 -7.71
CA PHE A 169 -32.86 16.02 -6.38
C PHE A 169 -32.53 14.51 -6.40
N GLY A 170 -31.94 14.01 -7.48
CA GLY A 170 -31.57 12.59 -7.63
C GLY A 170 -32.71 11.70 -8.16
N ASP A 171 -33.79 12.31 -8.63
CA ASP A 171 -34.84 11.60 -9.37
C ASP A 171 -34.32 11.26 -10.77
N VAL A 172 -34.62 10.05 -11.24
CA VAL A 172 -34.23 9.58 -12.58
C VAL A 172 -35.47 9.08 -13.30
N TYR A 173 -35.76 9.66 -14.46
CA TYR A 173 -36.90 9.27 -15.28
C TYR A 173 -36.42 8.68 -16.61
N VAL A 174 -36.92 7.50 -16.95
CA VAL A 174 -36.76 6.90 -18.29
C VAL A 174 -37.88 7.41 -19.19
N THR A 175 -37.53 8.04 -20.30
CA THR A 175 -38.41 8.64 -21.30
C THR A 175 -38.33 7.91 -22.64
N ASP A 176 -39.10 8.36 -23.64
CA ASP A 176 -39.01 7.88 -25.04
C ASP A 176 -39.36 6.41 -25.28
N TRP A 177 -40.41 5.97 -24.60
CA TRP A 177 -41.10 4.69 -24.77
C TRP A 177 -41.85 4.54 -26.11
N TRP A 178 -41.60 5.39 -27.10
CA TRP A 178 -42.33 5.37 -28.37
C TRP A 178 -42.05 4.11 -29.19
N ALA A 179 -40.89 3.49 -28.99
CA ALA A 179 -40.51 2.24 -29.64
C ALA A 179 -40.86 0.99 -28.82
N ALA A 180 -41.43 1.18 -27.62
CA ALA A 180 -41.59 0.11 -26.66
C ALA A 180 -42.42 -1.06 -27.21
N GLU A 181 -41.99 -2.28 -26.91
CA GLU A 181 -42.69 -3.50 -27.30
C GLU A 181 -43.65 -3.89 -26.17
N PRO A 182 -44.98 -3.85 -26.40
CA PRO A 182 -45.97 -4.15 -25.39
C PRO A 182 -46.00 -5.66 -25.05
N PRO A 183 -46.50 -6.01 -23.85
CA PRO A 183 -46.68 -7.39 -23.44
C PRO A 183 -47.67 -8.12 -24.36
N ARG A 184 -47.35 -9.38 -24.68
CA ARG A 184 -48.21 -10.23 -25.54
C ARG A 184 -49.31 -10.96 -24.76
N GLU A 185 -49.10 -11.19 -23.47
CA GLU A 185 -50.05 -11.86 -22.59
C GLU A 185 -50.14 -11.15 -21.24
N THR A 186 -51.27 -11.31 -20.55
CA THR A 186 -51.45 -10.72 -19.21
C THR A 186 -50.65 -11.54 -18.21
N THR A 187 -49.48 -11.08 -17.84
CA THR A 187 -48.71 -11.68 -16.75
C THR A 187 -49.24 -11.28 -15.38
N GLY A 188 -49.10 -12.19 -14.41
CA GLY A 188 -49.73 -12.13 -13.08
C GLY A 188 -49.30 -10.96 -12.16
N GLY A 189 -48.52 -10.00 -12.66
CA GLY A 189 -48.15 -8.76 -11.95
C GLY A 189 -48.83 -7.50 -12.49
N ALA A 190 -49.53 -7.57 -13.62
CA ALA A 190 -50.17 -6.42 -14.24
C ALA A 190 -51.48 -6.02 -13.54
N ARG A 191 -51.63 -4.73 -13.21
CA ARG A 191 -52.89 -4.17 -12.69
C ARG A 191 -53.91 -3.86 -13.79
N ILE A 192 -53.51 -3.96 -15.06
CA ILE A 192 -54.33 -3.64 -16.23
C ILE A 192 -54.60 -4.94 -17.00
N ASP A 193 -55.87 -5.22 -17.26
CA ASP A 193 -56.31 -6.33 -18.09
C ASP A 193 -56.08 -5.97 -19.57
N LEU A 194 -55.16 -6.68 -20.23
CA LEU A 194 -54.83 -6.44 -21.64
C LEU A 194 -56.04 -6.64 -22.56
N ARG A 195 -56.97 -7.54 -22.21
CA ARG A 195 -58.17 -7.76 -23.01
C ARG A 195 -59.07 -6.54 -23.02
N ARG A 196 -59.25 -5.92 -21.86
CA ARG A 196 -59.99 -4.65 -21.75
C ARG A 196 -59.25 -3.50 -22.44
N ALA A 197 -57.93 -3.45 -22.32
CA ALA A 197 -57.15 -2.43 -23.02
C ALA A 197 -57.28 -2.55 -24.55
N ALA A 198 -57.36 -3.77 -25.08
CA ALA A 198 -57.56 -4.03 -26.51
C ALA A 198 -58.95 -3.61 -27.04
N GLU A 199 -59.93 -3.40 -26.16
CA GLU A 199 -61.26 -2.87 -26.52
C GLU A 199 -61.30 -1.33 -26.55
N LEU A 200 -60.28 -0.65 -25.99
CA LEU A 200 -60.22 0.81 -25.95
C LEU A 200 -59.74 1.37 -27.29
N PRO A 201 -60.44 2.35 -27.91
CA PRO A 201 -60.07 2.91 -29.22
C PRO A 201 -58.62 3.38 -29.30
N LEU A 202 -58.09 4.00 -28.24
CA LEU A 202 -56.72 4.49 -28.18
C LEU A 202 -55.67 3.36 -28.27
N PHE A 203 -55.92 2.18 -27.71
CA PHE A 203 -54.93 1.09 -27.61
C PHE A 203 -55.22 -0.11 -28.52
N ALA A 204 -56.44 -0.24 -29.02
CA ALA A 204 -56.85 -1.36 -29.87
C ALA A 204 -55.90 -1.57 -31.08
N PRO A 205 -55.51 -0.53 -31.86
CA PRO A 205 -54.63 -0.72 -33.02
C PRO A 205 -53.23 -1.22 -32.64
N LEU A 206 -52.75 -0.86 -31.44
CA LEU A 206 -51.45 -1.31 -30.94
C LEU A 206 -51.50 -2.79 -30.52
N LEU A 207 -52.56 -3.19 -29.82
CA LEU A 207 -52.70 -4.53 -29.25
C LEU A 207 -53.22 -5.56 -30.27
N SER A 208 -53.90 -5.13 -31.34
CA SER A 208 -54.31 -5.99 -32.45
C SER A 208 -53.18 -6.26 -33.47
N GLY A 209 -52.06 -5.56 -33.36
CA GLY A 209 -50.92 -5.67 -34.29
C GLY A 209 -51.11 -4.92 -35.61
N GLU A 210 -52.09 -4.02 -35.70
CA GLU A 210 -52.29 -3.13 -36.85
C GLU A 210 -51.21 -2.06 -36.97
N VAL A 211 -50.62 -1.68 -35.83
CA VAL A 211 -49.51 -0.72 -35.75
C VAL A 211 -48.18 -1.42 -36.08
N PRO A 212 -47.41 -0.94 -37.07
CA PRO A 212 -46.09 -1.49 -37.39
C PRO A 212 -45.14 -1.49 -36.18
N VAL A 213 -44.16 -2.38 -36.26
CA VAL A 213 -43.09 -2.46 -35.26
C VAL A 213 -42.22 -1.22 -35.37
N ALA A 214 -42.25 -0.38 -34.33
CA ALA A 214 -41.60 0.93 -34.30
C ALA A 214 -40.07 0.85 -34.45
N GLN A 215 -39.45 -0.30 -34.14
CA GLN A 215 -38.01 -0.51 -34.32
C GLN A 215 -37.56 -0.44 -35.79
N ALA A 216 -38.48 -0.66 -36.75
CA ALA A 216 -38.20 -0.48 -38.18
C ALA A 216 -37.92 0.98 -38.55
N TRP A 217 -38.32 1.93 -37.70
CA TRP A 217 -38.12 3.36 -37.91
C TRP A 217 -36.85 3.90 -37.25
N LEU A 218 -36.15 3.09 -36.45
CA LEU A 218 -34.89 3.49 -35.81
C LEU A 218 -33.73 3.49 -36.80
N ASP A 219 -32.84 4.48 -36.66
CA ASP A 219 -31.52 4.45 -37.29
C ASP A 219 -30.75 3.16 -36.91
N GLY A 220 -30.10 2.54 -37.89
CA GLY A 220 -29.42 1.25 -37.73
C GLY A 220 -28.25 1.32 -36.72
N GLU A 221 -27.62 2.48 -36.56
CA GLU A 221 -26.52 2.67 -35.60
C GLU A 221 -27.00 2.80 -34.14
N ARG A 222 -28.29 3.09 -33.93
CA ARG A 222 -28.91 3.22 -32.60
C ARG A 222 -29.51 1.91 -32.10
N ARG A 223 -29.46 0.86 -32.91
CA ARG A 223 -30.08 -0.44 -32.63
C ARG A 223 -29.05 -1.46 -32.18
N ALA A 224 -29.48 -2.35 -31.28
CA ALA A 224 -28.72 -3.54 -30.95
C ALA A 224 -28.51 -4.39 -32.22
N PRO A 225 -27.37 -5.11 -32.36
CA PRO A 225 -27.01 -5.83 -33.58
C PRO A 225 -28.09 -6.79 -34.11
N GLU A 226 -28.84 -7.45 -33.23
CA GLU A 226 -29.96 -8.32 -33.57
C GLU A 226 -31.16 -7.55 -34.14
N LEU A 227 -31.44 -6.35 -33.65
CA LEU A 227 -32.52 -5.49 -34.17
C LEU A 227 -32.16 -4.92 -35.54
N SER A 228 -30.88 -4.65 -35.78
CA SER A 228 -30.39 -4.24 -37.10
C SER A 228 -30.47 -5.38 -38.13
N ARG A 229 -30.44 -6.64 -37.67
CA ARG A 229 -30.70 -7.84 -38.48
C ARG A 229 -32.20 -8.13 -38.68
N GLY A 230 -33.09 -7.38 -38.02
CA GLY A 230 -34.54 -7.60 -38.08
C GLY A 230 -35.04 -8.73 -37.19
N GLU A 231 -34.26 -9.15 -36.19
CA GLU A 231 -34.68 -10.13 -35.21
C GLU A 231 -35.60 -9.50 -34.15
N THR A 232 -36.34 -10.33 -33.43
CA THR A 232 -37.29 -9.85 -32.42
C THR A 232 -36.56 -9.27 -31.20
N PRO A 233 -37.00 -8.12 -30.67
CA PRO A 233 -36.43 -7.54 -29.47
C PRO A 233 -36.54 -8.47 -28.27
N THR A 234 -35.50 -8.46 -27.43
CA THR A 234 -35.46 -9.18 -26.16
C THR A 234 -34.95 -8.26 -25.06
N ALA A 235 -35.00 -8.71 -23.80
CA ALA A 235 -34.39 -7.98 -22.68
C ALA A 235 -32.89 -7.67 -22.93
N ALA A 236 -32.18 -8.56 -23.63
CA ALA A 236 -30.78 -8.36 -23.99
C ALA A 236 -30.56 -7.17 -24.94
N SER A 237 -31.56 -6.79 -25.74
CA SER A 237 -31.51 -5.60 -26.61
C SER A 237 -31.49 -4.32 -25.78
N ASP A 238 -32.25 -4.27 -24.68
CA ASP A 238 -32.22 -3.14 -23.75
C ASP A 238 -30.91 -3.08 -22.94
N VAL A 239 -30.38 -4.25 -22.53
CA VAL A 239 -29.06 -4.34 -21.88
C VAL A 239 -27.96 -3.75 -22.78
N TRP A 240 -28.03 -4.00 -24.09
CA TRP A 240 -27.09 -3.40 -25.04
C TRP A 240 -27.18 -1.87 -25.06
N GLY A 241 -28.39 -1.30 -25.08
CA GLY A 241 -28.60 0.14 -25.01
C GLY A 241 -28.07 0.76 -23.71
N LEU A 242 -28.30 0.11 -22.57
CA LEU A 242 -27.71 0.49 -21.28
C LEU A 242 -26.18 0.43 -21.32
N GLY A 243 -25.61 -0.62 -21.93
CA GLY A 243 -24.16 -0.77 -22.10
C GLY A 243 -23.54 0.39 -22.91
N ARG A 244 -24.23 0.86 -23.95
CA ARG A 244 -23.84 2.03 -24.77
C ARG A 244 -23.84 3.31 -23.95
N ILE A 245 -24.89 3.53 -23.15
CA ILE A 245 -24.98 4.68 -22.24
C ILE A 245 -23.85 4.65 -21.21
N LEU A 246 -23.55 3.47 -20.63
CA LEU A 246 -22.43 3.31 -19.70
C LEU A 246 -21.09 3.64 -20.38
N ASN A 247 -20.87 3.22 -21.63
CA ASN A 247 -19.66 3.57 -22.36
C ASN A 247 -19.53 5.09 -22.55
N GLN A 248 -20.62 5.78 -22.92
CA GLN A 248 -20.63 7.23 -23.08
C GLN A 248 -20.29 7.96 -21.78
N LEU A 249 -20.83 7.48 -20.65
CA LEU A 249 -20.50 7.99 -19.31
C LEU A 249 -19.01 7.87 -18.99
N VAL A 250 -18.44 6.69 -19.25
CA VAL A 250 -17.01 6.42 -19.03
C VAL A 250 -16.15 7.31 -19.92
N ASP A 251 -16.50 7.45 -21.21
CA ASP A 251 -15.74 8.26 -22.15
C ASP A 251 -15.79 9.76 -21.81
N ALA A 252 -16.93 10.28 -21.38
CA ALA A 252 -17.05 11.69 -20.99
C ALA A 252 -16.25 12.03 -19.71
N TRP A 253 -16.18 11.11 -18.75
CA TRP A 253 -15.59 11.38 -17.43
C TRP A 253 -14.16 10.92 -17.23
N LEU A 254 -13.83 9.71 -17.69
CA LEU A 254 -12.59 9.01 -17.36
C LEU A 254 -11.55 9.05 -18.50
N SER A 255 -11.94 9.58 -19.67
CA SER A 255 -11.00 9.87 -20.75
C SER A 255 -9.87 10.80 -20.28
N PRO A 256 -8.68 10.76 -20.91
CA PRO A 256 -7.59 11.70 -20.62
C PRO A 256 -7.98 13.19 -20.74
N ALA A 257 -9.00 13.51 -21.51
CA ALA A 257 -9.55 14.87 -21.66
C ALA A 257 -10.74 15.17 -20.72
N GLY A 258 -11.22 14.17 -19.97
CA GLY A 258 -12.39 14.28 -19.11
C GLY A 258 -12.08 14.90 -17.74
N PRO A 259 -13.11 15.31 -16.96
CA PRO A 259 -12.94 15.92 -15.64
C PRO A 259 -12.17 15.08 -14.63
N GLN A 260 -12.22 13.74 -14.74
CA GLN A 260 -11.49 12.81 -13.88
C GLN A 260 -10.32 12.15 -14.62
N ALA A 261 -9.60 12.89 -15.47
CA ALA A 261 -8.42 12.40 -16.19
C ALA A 261 -7.37 11.69 -15.30
N ARG A 262 -7.29 12.06 -14.01
CA ARG A 262 -6.43 11.37 -13.01
C ARG A 262 -6.77 9.90 -12.78
N LEU A 263 -8.02 9.51 -13.06
CA LEU A 263 -8.52 8.13 -12.99
C LEU A 263 -8.38 7.41 -14.34
N SER A 264 -7.85 8.07 -15.36
CA SER A 264 -7.57 7.42 -16.64
C SER A 264 -6.50 6.32 -16.46
N GLY A 265 -6.78 5.13 -16.99
CA GLY A 265 -5.97 3.93 -16.81
C GLY A 265 -6.13 3.25 -15.44
N SER A 266 -7.01 3.75 -14.56
CA SER A 266 -7.29 3.13 -13.26
C SER A 266 -8.01 1.79 -13.39
N THR A 267 -7.99 1.00 -12.31
CA THR A 267 -8.77 -0.24 -12.21
C THR A 267 -10.26 0.02 -12.41
N LEU A 268 -10.79 1.12 -11.85
CA LEU A 268 -12.19 1.50 -12.02
C LEU A 268 -12.56 1.72 -13.49
N GLU A 269 -11.76 2.48 -14.25
CA GLU A 269 -12.03 2.69 -15.68
C GLU A 269 -12.03 1.36 -16.43
N ARG A 270 -11.04 0.49 -16.16
CA ARG A 270 -10.95 -0.84 -16.79
C ARG A 270 -12.18 -1.69 -16.49
N ASP A 271 -12.60 -1.76 -15.23
CA ASP A 271 -13.73 -2.57 -14.80
C ASP A 271 -15.05 -2.05 -15.39
N LEU A 272 -15.24 -0.73 -15.46
CA LEU A 272 -16.42 -0.13 -16.09
C LEU A 272 -16.44 -0.36 -17.61
N ARG A 273 -15.29 -0.27 -18.28
CA ARG A 273 -15.18 -0.58 -19.72
C ARG A 273 -15.45 -2.05 -20.00
N LEU A 274 -14.96 -2.95 -19.14
CA LEU A 274 -15.25 -4.38 -19.26
C LEU A 274 -16.74 -4.64 -19.12
N LEU A 275 -17.39 -4.10 -18.07
CA LEU A 275 -18.83 -4.23 -17.85
C LEU A 275 -19.65 -3.68 -19.02
N SER A 276 -19.27 -2.51 -19.55
CA SER A 276 -19.91 -1.92 -20.74
C SER A 276 -19.72 -2.79 -21.97
N SER A 277 -18.50 -3.30 -22.22
CA SER A 277 -18.21 -4.16 -23.37
C SER A 277 -18.97 -5.49 -23.33
N GLU A 278 -19.14 -6.07 -22.14
CA GLU A 278 -19.94 -7.28 -21.93
C GLU A 278 -21.43 -7.01 -22.19
N ALA A 279 -21.97 -5.90 -21.66
CA ALA A 279 -23.33 -5.48 -21.97
C ALA A 279 -23.56 -5.22 -23.47
N CYS A 280 -22.53 -4.81 -24.20
CA CYS A 280 -22.57 -4.52 -25.63
C CYS A 280 -22.13 -5.70 -26.54
N ALA A 281 -22.01 -6.92 -26.00
CA ALA A 281 -21.56 -8.07 -26.78
C ALA A 281 -22.44 -8.32 -28.02
N GLU A 282 -21.83 -8.80 -29.11
CA GLU A 282 -22.54 -9.02 -30.38
C GLU A 282 -23.62 -10.11 -30.25
N ASP A 283 -23.28 -11.21 -29.56
CA ASP A 283 -24.23 -12.27 -29.19
C ASP A 283 -25.07 -11.84 -27.98
N PRO A 284 -26.41 -11.74 -28.09
CA PRO A 284 -27.30 -11.43 -26.97
C PRO A 284 -27.14 -12.38 -25.76
N ALA A 285 -26.79 -13.65 -25.98
CA ALA A 285 -26.61 -14.63 -24.90
C ALA A 285 -25.31 -14.44 -24.10
N ALA A 286 -24.34 -13.71 -24.67
CA ALA A 286 -23.08 -13.39 -24.01
C ALA A 286 -23.12 -12.08 -23.20
N ARG A 287 -24.25 -11.35 -23.24
CA ARG A 287 -24.45 -10.11 -22.49
C ARG A 287 -24.77 -10.40 -21.02
N VAL A 288 -24.66 -9.35 -20.21
CA VAL A 288 -25.16 -9.34 -18.83
C VAL A 288 -26.64 -9.79 -18.83
N ALA A 289 -27.03 -10.69 -17.93
CA ALA A 289 -28.29 -11.42 -18.07
C ALA A 289 -29.53 -10.54 -17.89
N SER A 290 -29.41 -9.44 -17.16
CA SER A 290 -30.52 -8.50 -16.92
C SER A 290 -30.02 -7.08 -16.59
N PRO A 291 -30.88 -6.05 -16.75
CA PRO A 291 -30.59 -4.70 -16.25
C PRO A 291 -30.31 -4.66 -14.75
N ARG A 292 -30.97 -5.52 -13.96
CA ARG A 292 -30.69 -5.67 -12.51
C ARG A 292 -29.26 -6.12 -12.25
N GLU A 293 -28.79 -7.15 -12.94
CA GLU A 293 -27.43 -7.63 -12.76
C GLU A 293 -26.40 -6.56 -13.16
N LEU A 294 -26.67 -5.79 -14.22
CA LEU A 294 -25.84 -4.66 -14.62
C LEU A 294 -25.74 -3.60 -13.50
N SER A 295 -26.87 -3.26 -12.88
CA SER A 295 -26.94 -2.35 -11.71
C SER A 295 -26.16 -2.90 -10.51
N GLU A 296 -26.37 -4.16 -10.14
CA GLU A 296 -25.72 -4.80 -8.99
C GLU A 296 -24.19 -4.87 -9.16
N ARG A 297 -23.72 -5.20 -10.37
CA ARG A 297 -22.29 -5.22 -10.71
C ARG A 297 -21.70 -3.82 -10.69
N LEU A 298 -22.39 -2.81 -11.24
CA LEU A 298 -21.96 -1.43 -11.18
C LEU A 298 -21.83 -0.93 -9.74
N GLU A 299 -22.83 -1.19 -8.89
CA GLU A 299 -22.77 -0.82 -7.48
C GLU A 299 -21.64 -1.52 -6.72
N ALA A 300 -21.36 -2.79 -7.04
CA ALA A 300 -20.24 -3.52 -6.46
C ALA A 300 -18.90 -2.86 -6.80
N LEU A 301 -18.72 -2.41 -8.05
CA LEU A 301 -17.55 -1.65 -8.49
C LEU A 301 -17.43 -0.31 -7.75
N LEU A 302 -18.54 0.43 -7.63
CA LEU A 302 -18.58 1.70 -6.89
C LEU A 302 -18.19 1.51 -5.41
N ARG A 303 -18.75 0.50 -4.75
CA ARG A 303 -18.41 0.18 -3.34
C ARG A 303 -16.94 -0.19 -3.20
N GLY A 304 -16.40 -1.01 -4.10
CA GLY A 304 -14.98 -1.38 -4.12
C GLY A 304 -14.07 -0.15 -4.25
N HIS A 305 -14.39 0.76 -5.17
CA HIS A 305 -13.61 1.98 -5.39
C HIS A 305 -13.60 2.92 -4.18
N VAL A 306 -14.75 3.09 -3.51
CA VAL A 306 -14.86 3.93 -2.30
C VAL A 306 -13.98 3.36 -1.18
N VAL A 307 -13.98 2.04 -0.99
CA VAL A 307 -13.12 1.38 0.00
C VAL A 307 -11.64 1.60 -0.35
N GLU A 308 -11.26 1.40 -1.60
CA GLU A 308 -9.88 1.60 -2.07
C GLU A 308 -9.41 3.06 -1.86
N GLN A 309 -10.23 4.06 -2.24
CA GLN A 309 -9.89 5.46 -2.02
C GLN A 309 -9.74 5.80 -0.53
N ARG A 310 -10.65 5.29 0.32
CA ARG A 310 -10.59 5.50 1.77
C ARG A 310 -9.33 4.90 2.36
N ASP A 311 -8.95 3.70 1.93
CA ASP A 311 -7.79 3.00 2.44
C ASP A 311 -6.49 3.69 1.98
N ARG A 312 -6.43 4.22 0.74
CA ARG A 312 -5.33 5.11 0.28
C ARG A 312 -5.22 6.39 1.11
N LEU A 313 -6.32 7.04 1.46
CA LEU A 313 -6.31 8.25 2.31
C LEU A 313 -5.80 7.93 3.73
N ARG A 314 -6.23 6.80 4.30
CA ARG A 314 -5.73 6.30 5.59
C ARG A 314 -4.25 5.94 5.52
N ALA A 315 -3.80 5.27 4.46
CA ALA A 315 -2.39 4.97 4.23
C ALA A 315 -1.53 6.24 4.22
N ARG A 316 -1.98 7.28 3.50
CA ARG A 316 -1.33 8.60 3.52
C ARG A 316 -1.28 9.22 4.91
N ALA A 317 -2.36 9.15 5.68
CA ALA A 317 -2.39 9.68 7.05
C ALA A 317 -1.36 8.96 7.95
N TYR A 318 -1.26 7.63 7.85
CA TYR A 318 -0.24 6.86 8.57
C TYR A 318 1.18 7.21 8.11
N ARG A 319 1.41 7.39 6.80
CA ARG A 319 2.72 7.85 6.29
C ARG A 319 3.10 9.21 6.86
N VAL A 320 2.19 10.19 6.89
CA VAL A 320 2.46 11.52 7.47
C VAL A 320 2.75 11.39 8.97
N ALA A 321 2.02 10.55 9.70
CA ALA A 321 2.30 10.29 11.11
C ALA A 321 3.70 9.69 11.32
N ALA A 322 4.16 8.82 10.40
CA ALA A 322 5.51 8.29 10.42
C ALA A 322 6.57 9.36 10.17
N GLU A 323 6.37 10.23 9.17
CA GLU A 323 7.28 11.35 8.86
C GLU A 323 7.43 12.29 10.06
N LEU A 324 6.32 12.61 10.74
CA LEU A 324 6.34 13.41 11.97
C LEU A 324 7.11 12.72 13.10
N ALA A 325 6.92 11.41 13.27
CA ALA A 325 7.63 10.65 14.29
C ALA A 325 9.14 10.55 13.99
N LEU A 326 9.54 10.49 12.72
CA LEU A 326 10.95 10.57 12.32
C LEU A 326 11.53 11.96 12.57
N ALA A 327 10.78 13.02 12.29
CA ALA A 327 11.20 14.39 12.57
C ALA A 327 11.39 14.63 14.08
N ASP A 328 10.47 14.14 14.91
CA ASP A 328 10.57 14.19 16.37
C ASP A 328 11.82 13.46 16.89
N ALA A 329 12.17 12.32 16.27
CA ALA A 329 13.38 11.58 16.62
C ALA A 329 14.69 12.32 16.32
N LEU A 330 14.68 13.28 15.39
CA LEU A 330 15.83 14.14 15.10
C LEU A 330 15.95 15.28 16.12
N LEU A 331 14.83 15.76 16.64
CA LEU A 331 14.79 16.91 17.55
C LEU A 331 15.04 16.52 19.03
N SER A 332 14.70 15.30 19.43
CA SER A 332 14.80 14.84 20.83
C SER A 332 15.65 13.56 20.96
N PRO A 333 16.95 13.67 21.30
CA PRO A 333 17.84 12.51 21.43
C PRO A 333 17.39 11.49 22.49
N ASP A 334 16.79 11.97 23.59
CA ASP A 334 16.33 11.13 24.71
C ASP A 334 15.05 10.34 24.38
N GLY A 335 14.25 10.82 23.41
CA GLY A 335 13.01 10.20 22.94
C GLY A 335 13.16 9.42 21.63
N ALA A 336 14.28 9.59 20.93
CA ALA A 336 14.46 9.18 19.54
C ALA A 336 14.13 7.71 19.26
N SER A 337 14.44 6.81 20.20
CA SER A 337 14.11 5.39 20.01
C SER A 337 12.62 5.11 19.97
N ARG A 338 11.80 5.79 20.79
CA ARG A 338 10.34 5.59 20.81
C ARG A 338 9.70 6.16 19.56
N SER A 339 10.14 7.35 19.14
CA SER A 339 9.62 8.02 17.95
C SER A 339 9.98 7.24 16.67
N ARG A 340 11.16 6.61 16.60
CA ARG A 340 11.53 5.69 15.50
C ARG A 340 10.70 4.40 15.49
N THR A 341 10.45 3.78 16.63
CA THR A 341 9.55 2.60 16.71
C THR A 341 8.15 2.97 16.22
N ARG A 342 7.62 4.12 16.65
CA ARG A 342 6.34 4.62 16.15
C ARG A 342 6.36 4.84 14.63
N ALA A 343 7.42 5.43 14.09
CA ALA A 343 7.56 5.63 12.65
C ALA A 343 7.51 4.31 11.87
N VAL A 344 8.20 3.27 12.34
CA VAL A 344 8.17 1.93 11.71
C VAL A 344 6.75 1.36 11.73
N GLN A 345 6.06 1.40 12.87
CA GLN A 345 4.69 0.89 13.00
C GLN A 345 3.69 1.62 12.10
N GLU A 346 3.77 2.95 12.02
CA GLU A 346 2.89 3.72 11.14
C GLU A 346 3.21 3.47 9.66
N LEU A 347 4.48 3.28 9.27
CA LEU A 347 4.84 2.86 7.91
C LEU A 347 4.32 1.46 7.57
N SER A 348 4.35 0.51 8.51
CA SER A 348 3.74 -0.82 8.32
C SER A 348 2.24 -0.71 8.07
N ARG A 349 1.52 0.12 8.84
CA ARG A 349 0.08 0.35 8.63
C ARG A 349 -0.21 1.02 7.30
N ALA A 350 0.64 1.96 6.88
CA ALA A 350 0.51 2.59 5.57
C ALA A 350 0.64 1.57 4.44
N LEU A 351 1.69 0.73 4.47
CA LEU A 351 1.92 -0.30 3.45
C LEU A 351 0.91 -1.46 3.48
N ALA A 352 0.32 -1.75 4.64
CA ALA A 352 -0.74 -2.75 4.74
C ALA A 352 -2.02 -2.31 4.01
N LEU A 353 -2.28 -0.99 3.95
CA LEU A 353 -3.44 -0.41 3.26
C LEU A 353 -3.13 -0.04 1.80
N ASP A 354 -1.92 0.43 1.52
CA ASP A 354 -1.45 0.76 0.17
C ASP A 354 -0.02 0.24 -0.04
N PRO A 355 0.13 -1.01 -0.52
CA PRO A 355 1.43 -1.61 -0.80
C PRO A 355 2.24 -0.87 -1.88
N GLN A 356 1.58 -0.03 -2.68
CA GLN A 356 2.20 0.73 -3.77
C GLN A 356 2.60 2.15 -3.36
N ASP A 357 2.43 2.55 -2.10
CA ASP A 357 2.89 3.87 -1.63
C ASP A 357 4.44 3.94 -1.70
N HIS A 358 4.93 4.46 -2.82
CA HIS A 358 6.35 4.62 -3.09
C HIS A 358 7.05 5.53 -2.06
N ALA A 359 6.34 6.49 -1.45
CA ALA A 359 6.93 7.33 -0.43
C ALA A 359 7.13 6.55 0.88
N ALA A 360 6.15 5.72 1.27
CA ALA A 360 6.28 4.83 2.41
C ALA A 360 7.39 3.78 2.20
N LEU A 361 7.46 3.17 1.01
CA LEU A 361 8.53 2.23 0.63
C LEU A 361 9.93 2.88 0.70
N ARG A 362 10.08 4.11 0.21
CA ARG A 362 11.34 4.86 0.32
C ARG A 362 11.73 5.13 1.77
N LEU A 363 10.77 5.52 2.62
CA LEU A 363 11.02 5.78 4.04
C LEU A 363 11.46 4.51 4.77
N ILE A 364 10.81 3.37 4.52
CA ILE A 364 11.24 2.07 5.04
C ILE A 364 12.63 1.69 4.53
N GLY A 365 12.90 1.87 3.23
CA GLY A 365 14.22 1.61 2.65
C GLY A 365 15.34 2.42 3.33
N MET A 366 15.11 3.72 3.54
CA MET A 366 16.06 4.59 4.25
C MET A 366 16.28 4.13 5.71
N LEU A 367 15.25 3.63 6.39
CA LEU A 367 15.37 3.09 7.75
C LEU A 367 16.18 1.78 7.79
N PHE A 368 16.08 0.94 6.77
CA PHE A 368 16.89 -0.28 6.63
C PHE A 368 18.36 0.03 6.32
N GLU A 369 18.62 1.00 5.43
CA GLU A 369 20.00 1.38 5.06
C GLU A 369 20.76 2.01 6.23
N ARG A 370 20.08 2.79 7.08
CA ARG A 370 20.70 3.49 8.22
C ARG A 370 20.42 2.83 9.57
N ALA A 371 20.07 1.54 9.58
CA ALA A 371 19.63 0.84 10.79
C ALA A 371 20.63 0.94 11.97
N GLU A 372 21.93 0.96 11.70
CA GLU A 372 22.99 1.08 12.72
C GLU A 372 23.03 2.47 13.39
N GLU A 373 22.81 3.56 12.63
CA GLU A 373 22.74 4.94 13.15
C GLU A 373 21.40 5.22 13.85
N VAL A 374 20.33 4.59 13.36
CA VAL A 374 18.96 4.85 13.77
C VAL A 374 18.57 4.06 15.02
N PHE A 375 19.17 2.89 15.31
CA PHE A 375 18.69 2.02 16.41
C PHE A 375 19.74 1.68 17.48
N ALA A 376 20.56 2.64 17.89
CA ALA A 376 21.45 2.56 19.07
C ALA A 376 20.71 2.51 20.44
N GLY A 377 19.46 2.05 20.48
CA GLY A 377 18.53 2.08 21.63
C GLY A 377 18.26 0.70 22.28
N PRO A 378 17.03 0.39 22.76
CA PRO A 378 16.66 -0.81 23.54
C PRO A 378 17.06 -2.16 22.93
N ALA A 379 17.16 -2.27 21.60
CA ALA A 379 17.72 -3.43 20.90
C ALA A 379 19.16 -3.73 21.35
N GLY A 380 19.93 -2.69 21.68
CA GLY A 380 21.25 -2.79 22.30
C GLY A 380 21.24 -3.47 23.67
N GLY A 381 20.12 -3.44 24.40
CA GLY A 381 19.96 -4.10 25.70
C GLY A 381 19.82 -5.61 25.59
N GLU A 382 18.96 -6.10 24.70
CA GLU A 382 18.80 -7.53 24.38
C GLU A 382 20.09 -8.08 23.75
N TYR A 383 20.68 -7.31 22.85
CA TYR A 383 21.96 -7.58 22.24
C TYR A 383 23.13 -7.65 23.24
N ALA A 384 23.19 -6.73 24.20
CA ALA A 384 24.22 -6.71 25.22
C ALA A 384 24.15 -7.95 26.13
N ARG A 385 22.95 -8.51 26.36
CA ARG A 385 22.75 -9.74 27.13
C ARG A 385 23.23 -10.97 26.37
N LEU A 386 22.81 -11.12 25.11
CA LEU A 386 23.28 -12.22 24.24
C LEU A 386 24.81 -12.23 24.13
N ARG A 387 25.41 -11.05 23.89
CA ARG A 387 26.87 -10.90 23.85
C ARG A 387 27.56 -11.17 25.20
N ALA A 388 26.94 -10.87 26.33
CA ALA A 388 27.54 -11.15 27.64
C ALA A 388 27.70 -12.66 27.89
N ALA A 389 26.72 -13.47 27.48
CA ALA A 389 26.77 -14.92 27.60
C ALA A 389 27.86 -15.53 26.68
N GLU A 390 27.98 -15.05 25.44
CA GLU A 390 29.02 -15.50 24.51
C GLU A 390 30.43 -15.13 24.99
N ARG A 391 30.63 -13.91 25.51
CA ARG A 391 31.93 -13.49 26.08
C ARG A 391 32.38 -14.39 27.23
N ALA A 392 31.45 -14.81 28.10
CA ALA A 392 31.76 -15.71 29.20
C ALA A 392 32.17 -17.12 28.72
N ARG A 393 31.63 -17.59 27.60
CA ARG A 393 32.06 -18.86 26.97
C ARG A 393 33.41 -18.71 26.28
N ALA A 394 33.61 -17.62 25.53
CA ALA A 394 34.87 -17.31 24.86
C ALA A 394 36.04 -17.13 25.85
N SER A 395 35.79 -16.51 27.02
CA SER A 395 36.81 -16.38 28.07
C SER A 395 37.21 -17.73 28.69
N ARG A 396 36.26 -18.67 28.84
CA ARG A 396 36.54 -20.03 29.35
C ARG A 396 37.37 -20.85 28.36
N LEU A 397 37.00 -20.80 27.07
CA LEU A 397 37.77 -21.43 26.00
C LEU A 397 39.17 -20.81 25.90
N GLY A 398 39.29 -19.49 26.00
CA GLY A 398 40.57 -18.79 26.03
C GLY A 398 41.46 -19.21 27.21
N ALA A 399 40.90 -19.36 28.42
CA ALA A 399 41.63 -19.86 29.58
C ALA A 399 42.11 -21.31 29.41
N LEU A 400 41.30 -22.16 28.77
CA LEU A 400 41.65 -23.56 28.45
C LEU A 400 42.77 -23.64 27.40
N SER A 401 42.64 -22.91 26.29
CA SER A 401 43.68 -22.84 25.25
C SER A 401 45.00 -22.32 25.83
N PHE A 402 44.93 -21.37 26.75
CA PHE A 402 46.08 -20.83 27.45
C PHE A 402 46.72 -21.85 28.41
N GLY A 403 45.92 -22.59 29.19
CA GLY A 403 46.41 -23.70 30.02
C GLY A 403 47.10 -24.79 29.20
N LEU A 404 46.55 -25.11 28.02
CA LEU A 404 47.14 -26.06 27.10
C LEU A 404 48.48 -25.57 26.53
N ALA A 405 48.59 -24.29 26.15
CA ALA A 405 49.83 -23.70 25.64
C ALA A 405 50.97 -23.78 26.67
N LEU A 406 50.66 -23.51 27.94
CA LEU A 406 51.62 -23.64 29.05
C LEU A 406 52.06 -25.08 29.29
N LEU A 407 51.13 -26.04 29.22
CA LEU A 407 51.46 -27.46 29.36
C LEU A 407 52.39 -27.92 28.24
N VAL A 408 52.13 -27.53 27.00
CA VAL A 408 53.01 -27.86 25.85
C VAL A 408 54.39 -27.22 26.03
N GLN A 409 54.45 -25.95 26.41
CA GLN A 409 55.72 -25.24 26.57
C GLN A 409 56.53 -25.77 27.77
N GLY A 410 55.87 -26.13 28.87
CA GLY A 410 56.48 -26.80 30.02
C GLY A 410 56.96 -28.23 29.69
N ALA A 411 56.20 -28.98 28.89
CA ALA A 411 56.59 -30.32 28.44
C ALA A 411 57.81 -30.26 27.50
N LEU A 412 57.89 -29.27 26.62
CA LEU A 412 59.07 -29.04 25.77
C LEU A 412 60.30 -28.71 26.60
N LEU A 413 60.17 -27.97 27.69
CA LEU A 413 61.28 -27.64 28.60
C LEU A 413 61.83 -28.86 29.32
N LEU A 414 60.98 -29.80 29.71
CA LEU A 414 61.40 -31.08 30.33
C LEU A 414 62.25 -31.94 29.38
N ALA A 415 62.21 -31.67 28.06
CA ALA A 415 63.01 -32.39 27.06
C ALA A 415 64.45 -31.87 26.91
N PHE A 416 64.82 -30.73 27.53
CA PHE A 416 66.16 -30.15 27.42
C PHE A 416 67.03 -30.44 28.65
N PRO A 417 68.19 -31.12 28.51
CA PRO A 417 69.14 -31.29 29.61
C PRO A 417 69.69 -29.94 30.05
N GLY A 418 69.47 -29.55 31.31
CA GLY A 418 69.99 -28.30 31.90
C GLY A 418 68.94 -27.33 32.44
N VAL A 419 67.65 -27.60 32.24
CA VAL A 419 66.56 -26.81 32.86
C VAL A 419 66.48 -27.13 34.35
N SER A 420 66.58 -26.12 35.21
CA SER A 420 66.40 -26.33 36.65
C SER A 420 64.91 -26.50 36.99
N GLY A 421 64.60 -27.34 37.99
CA GLY A 421 63.22 -27.50 38.48
C GLY A 421 62.58 -26.17 38.91
N ALA A 422 63.39 -25.19 39.31
CA ALA A 422 62.94 -23.84 39.65
C ALA A 422 62.44 -23.04 38.43
N GLN A 423 63.08 -23.17 37.26
CA GLN A 423 62.63 -22.51 36.02
C GLN A 423 61.29 -23.07 35.54
N LEU A 424 61.10 -24.38 35.64
CA LEU A 424 59.84 -25.03 35.31
C LEU A 424 58.71 -24.62 36.27
N ALA A 425 59.01 -24.60 37.58
CA ALA A 425 58.05 -24.14 38.60
C ALA A 425 57.64 -22.68 38.39
N LEU A 426 58.60 -21.80 38.05
CA LEU A 426 58.33 -20.40 37.75
C LEU A 426 57.40 -20.24 36.55
N LEU A 427 57.66 -20.98 35.45
CA LEU A 427 56.82 -20.93 34.25
C LEU A 427 55.39 -21.43 34.51
N LEU A 428 55.24 -22.49 35.31
CA LEU A 428 53.93 -23.00 35.73
C LEU A 428 53.18 -21.99 36.61
N VAL A 429 53.83 -21.36 37.58
CA VAL A 429 53.20 -20.36 38.46
C VAL A 429 52.74 -19.14 37.67
N PHE A 430 53.60 -18.56 36.83
CA PHE A 430 53.23 -17.42 35.99
C PHE A 430 52.15 -17.78 34.97
N GLY A 431 52.20 -19.00 34.47
CA GLY A 431 51.13 -19.57 33.70
C GLY A 431 49.80 -19.55 34.45
N LEU A 432 49.73 -20.15 35.63
CA LEU A 432 48.52 -20.17 36.45
C LEU A 432 48.00 -18.74 36.76
N VAL A 433 48.89 -17.78 37.00
CA VAL A 433 48.52 -16.36 37.19
C VAL A 433 47.86 -15.78 35.94
N GLY A 434 48.40 -16.04 34.75
CA GLY A 434 47.78 -15.61 33.49
C GLY A 434 46.41 -16.26 33.25
N ALA A 435 46.26 -17.55 33.56
CA ALA A 435 45.00 -18.28 33.41
C ALA A 435 43.93 -17.75 34.37
N ALA A 436 44.31 -17.54 35.63
CA ALA A 436 43.46 -16.97 36.66
C ALA A 436 43.01 -15.55 36.28
N TRP A 437 43.91 -14.74 35.72
CA TRP A 437 43.58 -13.40 35.25
C TRP A 437 42.57 -13.40 34.09
N VAL A 438 42.75 -14.27 33.09
CA VAL A 438 41.79 -14.42 31.98
C VAL A 438 40.43 -14.91 32.48
N ALA A 439 40.41 -15.87 33.40
CA ALA A 439 39.16 -16.36 34.02
C ALA A 439 38.47 -15.25 34.83
N MET A 440 39.24 -14.45 35.58
CA MET A 440 38.76 -13.35 36.38
C MET A 440 38.13 -12.24 35.52
N MET A 441 38.72 -11.94 34.35
CA MET A 441 38.09 -11.00 33.42
C MET A 441 36.70 -11.42 32.96
N GLY A 442 36.55 -12.71 32.65
CA GLY A 442 35.26 -13.29 32.24
C GLY A 442 34.24 -13.24 33.37
N PHE A 443 34.66 -13.54 34.60
CA PHE A 443 33.79 -13.56 35.79
C PHE A 443 33.33 -12.15 36.22
N PHE A 444 34.24 -11.19 36.31
CA PHE A 444 33.93 -9.82 36.75
C PHE A 444 33.47 -8.89 35.61
N GLY A 445 33.38 -9.39 34.37
CA GLY A 445 32.95 -8.61 33.22
C GLY A 445 33.92 -7.49 32.85
N TRP A 446 35.21 -7.66 33.13
CA TRP A 446 36.28 -6.71 32.79
C TRP A 446 36.70 -6.77 31.32
N THR A 447 35.89 -7.37 30.46
CA THR A 447 36.09 -7.46 29.01
C THR A 447 35.46 -6.27 28.25
N LYS A 448 34.96 -5.25 28.96
CA LYS A 448 34.43 -4.04 28.30
C LYS A 448 35.57 -3.21 27.69
N PRO A 449 35.35 -2.48 26.58
CA PRO A 449 36.39 -1.65 25.95
C PRO A 449 37.09 -0.68 26.91
N LYS A 450 36.38 -0.17 27.93
CA LYS A 450 36.95 0.71 28.96
C LYS A 450 38.05 0.08 29.82
N HIS A 451 38.05 -1.24 29.97
CA HIS A 451 39.04 -1.98 30.76
C HIS A 451 40.20 -2.51 29.91
N PHE A 452 40.10 -2.42 28.58
CA PHE A 452 41.06 -3.01 27.67
C PHE A 452 42.48 -2.48 27.89
N LEU A 453 42.66 -1.16 28.02
CA LEU A 453 43.99 -0.58 28.22
C LEU A 453 44.58 -0.97 29.57
N VAL A 454 43.77 -0.94 30.63
CA VAL A 454 44.19 -1.36 31.99
C VAL A 454 44.66 -2.81 31.98
N ASN A 455 43.88 -3.68 31.35
CA ASN A 455 44.24 -5.09 31.22
C ASN A 455 45.49 -5.28 30.35
N GLY A 456 45.62 -4.55 29.25
CA GLY A 456 46.80 -4.59 28.38
C GLY A 456 48.08 -4.14 29.08
N THR A 457 48.02 -3.09 29.91
CA THR A 457 49.15 -2.62 30.71
C THR A 457 49.54 -3.64 31.77
N LEU A 458 48.58 -4.22 32.51
CA LEU A 458 48.85 -5.25 33.51
C LEU A 458 49.52 -6.47 32.86
N LEU A 459 49.05 -6.89 31.69
CA LEU A 459 49.67 -7.96 30.92
C LEU A 459 51.11 -7.64 30.52
N ALA A 460 51.36 -6.43 30.02
CA ALA A 460 52.69 -6.01 29.64
C ALA A 460 53.67 -5.98 30.83
N LEU A 461 53.20 -5.62 32.03
CA LEU A 461 53.99 -5.68 33.26
C LEU A 461 54.32 -7.13 33.65
N ILE A 462 53.34 -8.03 33.62
CA ILE A 462 53.55 -9.47 33.91
C ILE A 462 54.54 -10.07 32.91
N THR A 463 54.36 -9.76 31.64
CA THR A 463 55.21 -10.25 30.53
C THR A 463 56.62 -9.65 30.62
N GLY A 464 56.75 -8.38 31.02
CA GLY A 464 58.03 -7.72 31.26
C GLY A 464 58.81 -8.31 32.43
N ALA A 465 58.12 -8.63 33.54
CA ALA A 465 58.72 -9.36 34.63
C ALA A 465 59.21 -10.75 34.19
N PHE A 466 58.44 -11.43 33.33
CA PHE A 466 58.81 -12.72 32.76
C PHE A 466 60.04 -12.65 31.83
N SER A 467 60.12 -11.61 30.99
CA SER A 467 61.31 -11.27 30.19
C SER A 467 62.56 -11.08 31.03
N CYS A 468 62.43 -10.49 32.22
CA CYS A 468 63.54 -10.30 33.15
C CYS A 468 63.93 -11.58 33.90
N LEU A 469 63.21 -12.70 33.78
CA LEU A 469 63.50 -13.94 34.52
C LEU A 469 63.95 -15.09 33.62
N LEU A 470 63.40 -15.21 32.40
CA LEU A 470 63.62 -16.36 31.52
C LEU A 470 64.17 -16.00 30.13
N GLY A 471 64.40 -14.73 29.85
CA GLY A 471 64.91 -14.24 28.57
C GLY A 471 63.79 -13.75 27.65
N PRO A 472 63.93 -12.55 27.05
CA PRO A 472 62.88 -11.90 26.25
C PRO A 472 62.55 -12.60 24.92
N TRP A 473 63.44 -13.45 24.39
CA TRP A 473 63.35 -13.84 22.97
C TRP A 473 62.90 -15.28 22.68
N ILE A 474 62.78 -16.14 23.71
CA ILE A 474 62.47 -17.56 23.51
C ILE A 474 61.07 -17.90 24.01
N TYR A 475 60.80 -17.72 25.31
CA TYR A 475 59.55 -18.17 25.92
C TYR A 475 58.46 -17.09 25.93
N VAL A 476 58.88 -15.85 26.17
CA VAL A 476 58.01 -14.69 26.35
C VAL A 476 57.19 -14.31 25.09
N PRO A 477 57.70 -14.43 23.85
CA PRO A 477 56.93 -14.04 22.65
C PRO A 477 55.65 -14.82 22.46
N GLY A 478 55.72 -16.15 22.59
CA GLY A 478 54.53 -17.01 22.50
C GLY A 478 53.52 -16.67 23.59
N PHE A 479 53.99 -16.42 24.81
CA PHE A 479 53.14 -16.03 25.94
C PHE A 479 52.43 -14.68 25.70
N SER A 480 53.20 -13.66 25.33
CA SER A 480 52.70 -12.32 25.05
C SER A 480 51.64 -12.33 23.95
N LEU A 481 51.90 -13.07 22.86
CA LEU A 481 50.96 -13.23 21.76
C LEU A 481 49.68 -13.94 22.19
N ALA A 482 49.80 -15.08 22.87
CA ALA A 482 48.65 -15.89 23.27
C ALA A 482 47.68 -15.10 24.16
N VAL A 483 48.20 -14.37 25.15
CA VAL A 483 47.35 -13.60 26.06
C VAL A 483 46.80 -12.34 25.37
N SER A 484 47.58 -11.71 24.48
CA SER A 484 47.13 -10.57 23.68
C SER A 484 45.99 -10.94 22.73
N VAL A 485 46.04 -12.12 22.11
CA VAL A 485 44.96 -12.65 21.25
C VAL A 485 43.66 -12.78 22.05
N VAL A 486 43.72 -13.38 23.25
CA VAL A 486 42.55 -13.52 24.13
C VAL A 486 41.98 -12.17 24.52
N LEU A 487 42.83 -11.19 24.85
CA LEU A 487 42.41 -9.85 25.24
C LEU A 487 41.72 -9.11 24.07
N VAL A 488 42.30 -9.16 22.86
CA VAL A 488 41.77 -8.52 21.66
C VAL A 488 40.44 -9.15 21.24
N THR A 489 40.35 -10.48 21.21
CA THR A 489 39.11 -11.19 20.82
C THR A 489 37.97 -10.95 21.81
N ASN A 490 38.24 -10.93 23.11
CA ASN A 490 37.19 -10.74 24.13
C ASN A 490 36.79 -9.28 24.31
N SER A 491 37.74 -8.35 24.20
CA SER A 491 37.49 -6.94 24.50
C SER A 491 37.13 -6.11 23.29
N ARG A 492 37.40 -6.63 22.07
CA ARG A 492 37.02 -6.02 20.78
C ARG A 492 37.40 -4.52 20.75
N PRO A 493 38.69 -4.18 20.91
CA PRO A 493 39.15 -2.82 21.16
C PRO A 493 38.97 -1.91 19.95
N GLN A 494 38.87 -0.60 20.21
CA GLN A 494 39.01 0.41 19.16
C GLN A 494 40.44 0.39 18.57
N PRO A 495 40.63 0.80 17.30
CA PRO A 495 41.94 0.73 16.61
C PRO A 495 43.07 1.44 17.38
N ARG A 496 42.77 2.59 17.98
CA ARG A 496 43.74 3.35 18.80
C ARG A 496 44.25 2.57 20.01
N PHE A 497 43.37 1.81 20.66
CA PHE A 497 43.74 1.03 21.84
C PHE A 497 44.48 -0.24 21.43
N LEU A 498 44.12 -0.85 20.31
CA LEU A 498 44.86 -1.98 19.73
C LEU A 498 46.32 -1.59 19.45
N ALA A 499 46.55 -0.43 18.83
CA ALA A 499 47.91 0.07 18.56
C ALA A 499 48.71 0.25 19.86
N ALA A 500 48.09 0.84 20.89
CA ALA A 500 48.71 0.99 22.20
C ALA A 500 49.06 -0.36 22.85
N HIS A 501 48.17 -1.36 22.73
CA HIS A 501 48.42 -2.71 23.24
C HIS A 501 49.56 -3.42 22.52
N VAL A 502 49.64 -3.31 21.19
CA VAL A 502 50.76 -3.86 20.41
C VAL A 502 52.09 -3.22 20.83
N ALA A 503 52.11 -1.91 21.05
CA ALA A 503 53.28 -1.21 21.56
C ALA A 503 53.70 -1.69 22.96
N LEU A 504 52.72 -1.88 23.87
CA LEU A 504 52.95 -2.42 25.21
C LEU A 504 53.49 -3.87 25.17
N ALA A 505 52.92 -4.72 24.31
CA ALA A 505 53.36 -6.11 24.15
C ALA A 505 54.80 -6.19 23.63
N CYS A 506 55.17 -5.41 22.62
CA CYS A 506 56.54 -5.31 22.13
C CYS A 506 57.49 -4.69 23.17
N GLY A 507 57.02 -3.65 23.86
CA GLY A 507 57.78 -2.94 24.91
C GLY A 507 58.14 -3.85 26.08
N SER A 508 57.27 -4.79 26.45
CA SER A 508 57.51 -5.78 27.51
C SER A 508 58.75 -6.66 27.27
N MET A 509 59.30 -6.66 26.05
CA MET A 509 60.47 -7.47 25.67
C MET A 509 61.65 -6.60 25.31
N LEU A 510 61.39 -5.50 24.59
CA LEU A 510 62.41 -4.53 24.21
C LEU A 510 63.00 -3.81 25.44
N ILE A 511 62.17 -3.42 26.41
CA ILE A 511 62.65 -2.70 27.60
C ILE A 511 63.63 -3.55 28.41
N PRO A 512 63.31 -4.81 28.81
CA PRO A 512 64.28 -5.69 29.46
C PRO A 512 65.53 -5.94 28.62
N SER A 513 65.40 -6.07 27.30
CA SER A 513 66.53 -6.28 26.39
C SER A 513 67.51 -5.11 26.39
N VAL A 514 67.00 -3.88 26.34
CA VAL A 514 67.83 -2.67 26.39
C VAL A 514 68.49 -2.53 27.76
N LEU A 515 67.76 -2.78 28.85
CA LEU A 515 68.32 -2.73 30.21
C LEU A 515 69.44 -3.76 30.42
N MET A 516 69.32 -4.96 29.85
CA MET A 516 70.40 -5.95 29.85
C MET A 516 71.61 -5.48 29.03
N GLY A 517 71.38 -4.88 27.85
CA GLY A 517 72.46 -4.34 27.01
C GLY A 517 73.21 -3.17 27.65
N LEU A 518 72.55 -2.41 28.51
CA LEU A 518 73.15 -1.34 29.33
C LEU A 518 73.85 -1.85 30.60
N GLY A 519 73.78 -3.15 30.89
CA GLY A 519 74.35 -3.75 32.09
C GLY A 519 73.56 -3.49 33.38
N LEU A 520 72.33 -2.98 33.30
CA LEU A 520 71.45 -2.72 34.44
C LEU A 520 70.73 -3.99 34.93
N LEU A 521 70.64 -5.01 34.08
CA LEU A 521 70.11 -6.34 34.39
C LEU A 521 71.17 -7.41 34.08
N PRO A 522 71.19 -8.54 34.80
CA PRO A 522 72.11 -9.62 34.52
C PRO A 522 71.91 -10.14 33.09
N ALA A 523 73.01 -10.34 32.36
CA ALA A 523 72.96 -10.88 31.01
C ALA A 523 72.42 -12.33 31.05
N GLN A 524 71.26 -12.53 30.43
CA GLN A 524 70.60 -13.84 30.37
C GLN A 524 71.08 -14.72 29.22
N TYR A 525 71.87 -14.13 28.34
CA TYR A 525 72.54 -14.77 27.23
C TYR A 525 74.04 -14.46 27.38
N GLY A 526 74.89 -15.46 27.67
CA GLY A 526 76.33 -15.23 27.84
C GLY A 526 77.20 -16.50 27.88
N GLY A 527 78.38 -16.42 27.24
CA GLY A 527 79.57 -17.31 27.37
C GLY A 527 79.54 -18.63 26.59
N ASP A 528 80.41 -18.81 25.57
CA ASP A 528 80.75 -20.00 24.71
C ASP A 528 79.61 -20.94 24.21
N THR A 529 78.39 -20.71 24.66
CA THR A 529 77.18 -21.52 24.55
C THR A 529 75.98 -20.66 24.15
N THR A 530 76.21 -19.43 23.66
CA THR A 530 75.22 -18.75 22.83
C THR A 530 75.00 -19.63 21.61
N ALA A 531 73.87 -20.34 21.60
CA ALA A 531 73.50 -21.32 20.61
C ALA A 531 73.83 -20.81 19.20
N TRP A 532 74.86 -21.36 18.58
CA TRP A 532 75.07 -21.19 17.15
C TRP A 532 73.85 -21.80 16.50
N ILE A 533 72.95 -20.96 15.96
CA ILE A 533 71.91 -21.48 15.08
C ILE A 533 72.64 -21.85 13.79
N LYS A 534 73.15 -23.08 13.76
CA LYS A 534 73.73 -23.67 12.56
C LYS A 534 72.55 -24.09 11.69
N THR A 535 72.05 -23.12 10.93
CA THR A 535 71.16 -23.45 9.82
C THR A 535 71.99 -24.18 8.77
N THR A 536 71.35 -25.01 7.95
CA THR A 536 72.03 -25.73 6.87
C THR A 536 72.78 -24.79 5.90
N PHE A 537 72.42 -23.49 5.88
CA PHE A 537 72.96 -22.48 4.96
C PHE A 537 73.88 -21.43 5.59
N ALA A 538 73.85 -21.22 6.91
CA ALA A 538 74.64 -20.18 7.57
C ALA A 538 74.86 -20.44 9.07
N THR A 539 76.06 -20.11 9.56
CA THR A 539 76.37 -19.97 10.99
C THR A 539 76.25 -18.51 11.40
N LEU A 540 75.23 -18.18 12.19
CA LEU A 540 75.04 -16.83 12.70
C LEU A 540 75.87 -16.65 13.98
N SER A 541 76.62 -15.54 14.07
CA SER A 541 77.23 -15.12 15.32
C SER A 541 76.18 -14.56 16.29
N ALA A 542 76.55 -14.30 17.55
CA ALA A 542 75.61 -13.91 18.60
C ALA A 542 74.80 -12.64 18.26
N GLY A 543 75.42 -11.62 17.65
CA GLY A 543 74.75 -10.37 17.27
C GLY A 543 73.63 -10.56 16.23
N PRO A 544 73.94 -11.12 15.04
CA PRO A 544 72.93 -11.45 14.02
C PRO A 544 71.83 -12.39 14.52
N THR A 545 72.15 -13.33 15.41
CA THR A 545 71.15 -14.23 16.02
C THR A 545 70.15 -13.48 16.90
N LEU A 546 70.64 -12.57 17.76
CA LEU A 546 69.79 -11.74 18.60
C LEU A 546 68.95 -10.76 17.76
N MET A 547 69.51 -10.19 16.70
CA MET A 547 68.78 -9.33 15.77
C MET A 547 67.65 -10.09 15.07
N LEU A 548 67.92 -11.30 14.57
CA LEU A 548 66.91 -12.15 13.92
C LEU A 548 65.78 -12.52 14.89
N LEU A 549 66.12 -12.91 16.13
CA LEU A 549 65.14 -13.21 17.16
C LEU A 549 64.34 -11.98 17.55
N ALA A 550 64.97 -10.81 17.68
CA ALA A 550 64.28 -9.57 18.02
C ALA A 550 63.29 -9.16 16.93
N VAL A 551 63.75 -9.02 15.68
CA VAL A 551 62.90 -8.63 14.56
C VAL A 551 61.83 -9.68 14.28
N GLY A 552 62.21 -10.96 14.27
CA GLY A 552 61.29 -12.08 14.04
C GLY A 552 60.16 -12.13 15.07
N ASN A 553 60.48 -12.05 16.37
CA ASN A 553 59.46 -12.09 17.42
C ASN A 553 58.58 -10.82 17.45
N LEU A 554 59.15 -9.63 17.17
CA LEU A 554 58.35 -8.41 17.07
C LEU A 554 57.35 -8.48 15.91
N LEU A 555 57.76 -9.01 14.75
CA LEU A 555 56.86 -9.26 13.63
C LEU A 555 55.82 -10.33 13.96
N PHE A 556 56.25 -11.41 14.64
CA PHE A 556 55.37 -12.51 15.07
C PHE A 556 54.29 -12.06 16.07
N ILE A 557 54.55 -11.01 16.85
CA ILE A 557 53.56 -10.43 17.77
C ILE A 557 52.69 -9.39 17.06
N SER A 558 53.32 -8.42 16.39
CA SER A 558 52.62 -7.26 15.84
C SER A 558 51.72 -7.61 14.66
N LEU A 559 52.17 -8.43 13.71
CA LEU A 559 51.42 -8.72 12.50
C LEU A 559 50.12 -9.49 12.79
N PRO A 560 50.13 -10.61 13.56
CA PRO A 560 48.88 -11.32 13.86
C PRO A 560 47.92 -10.49 14.70
N LEU A 561 48.41 -9.68 15.65
CA LEU A 561 47.53 -8.85 16.49
C LEU A 561 46.85 -7.73 15.69
N VAL A 562 47.55 -7.10 14.75
CA VAL A 562 46.96 -6.08 13.87
C VAL A 562 45.94 -6.71 12.92
N LEU A 563 46.26 -7.85 12.29
CA LEU A 563 45.34 -8.57 11.41
C LEU A 563 44.09 -9.06 12.15
N LEU A 564 44.27 -9.64 13.34
CA LEU A 564 43.18 -10.09 14.20
C LEU A 564 42.31 -8.92 14.63
N GLY A 565 42.90 -7.82 15.09
CA GLY A 565 42.14 -6.65 15.52
C GLY A 565 41.30 -6.04 14.41
N ARG A 566 41.85 -5.92 13.18
CA ARG A 566 41.07 -5.47 12.01
C ARG A 566 39.95 -6.43 11.64
N SER A 567 40.19 -7.73 11.75
CA SER A 567 39.19 -8.76 11.44
C SER A 567 38.04 -8.72 12.45
N VAL A 568 38.36 -8.59 13.73
CA VAL A 568 37.40 -8.45 14.83
C VAL A 568 36.59 -7.15 14.69
N GLU A 569 37.21 -6.05 14.29
CA GLU A 569 36.52 -4.78 14.05
C GLU A 569 35.49 -4.89 12.92
N ARG A 570 35.88 -5.47 11.78
CA ARG A 570 34.95 -5.68 10.65
C ARG A 570 33.80 -6.62 11.02
N LEU A 571 34.11 -7.71 11.72
CA LEU A 571 33.11 -8.65 12.18
C LEU A 571 32.10 -7.97 13.11
N ASN A 572 32.56 -7.09 13.99
CA ASN A 572 31.67 -6.32 14.87
C ASN A 572 30.71 -5.41 14.11
N ALA A 573 31.21 -4.69 13.11
CA ALA A 573 30.38 -3.81 12.29
C ALA A 573 29.30 -4.61 11.53
N ILE A 574 29.70 -5.72 10.91
CA ILE A 574 28.76 -6.60 10.19
C ILE A 574 27.71 -7.19 11.14
N GLU A 575 28.14 -7.73 12.28
CA GLU A 575 27.23 -8.26 13.30
C GLU A 575 26.22 -7.18 13.73
N ASN A 576 26.70 -5.99 14.11
CA ASN A 576 25.83 -4.91 14.59
C ASN A 576 24.76 -4.55 13.54
N SER A 577 25.15 -4.44 12.27
CA SER A 577 24.25 -4.11 11.17
C SER A 577 23.19 -5.21 10.94
N LEU A 578 23.59 -6.47 10.88
CA LEU A 578 22.66 -7.60 10.72
C LEU A 578 21.65 -7.69 11.86
N PHE A 579 22.08 -7.46 13.10
CA PHE A 579 21.16 -7.44 14.24
C PHE A 579 20.17 -6.29 14.19
N ALA A 580 20.61 -5.09 13.80
CA ALA A 580 19.73 -3.94 13.64
C ALA A 580 18.66 -4.20 12.57
N GLN A 581 19.04 -4.80 11.44
CA GLN A 581 18.12 -5.20 10.38
C GLN A 581 17.14 -6.31 10.83
N ALA A 582 17.64 -7.32 11.54
CA ALA A 582 16.80 -8.41 12.07
C ALA A 582 15.77 -7.91 13.09
N TRP A 583 16.17 -6.98 13.95
CA TRP A 583 15.24 -6.34 14.89
C TRP A 583 14.16 -5.54 14.15
N LEU A 584 14.54 -4.80 13.10
CA LEU A 584 13.61 -4.00 12.29
C LEU A 584 12.58 -4.91 11.59
N LEU A 585 13.03 -6.03 11.04
CA LEU A 585 12.14 -7.07 10.49
C LEU A 585 11.16 -7.61 11.52
N ARG A 586 11.60 -7.84 12.75
CA ARG A 586 10.73 -8.34 13.83
C ARG A 586 9.63 -7.35 14.19
N GLU A 587 9.92 -6.03 14.21
CA GLU A 587 8.92 -5.01 14.53
C GLU A 587 7.96 -4.73 13.36
N LEU A 588 8.36 -5.06 12.12
CA LEU A 588 7.47 -5.05 10.95
C LEU A 588 6.45 -6.19 10.97
N LEU A 589 6.72 -7.27 11.71
CA LEU A 589 5.83 -8.44 11.80
C LEU A 589 4.78 -8.26 12.91
N PRO A 590 3.54 -8.74 12.72
CA PRO A 590 2.52 -8.76 13.78
C PRO A 590 3.02 -9.54 15.00
N ARG A 591 2.85 -8.99 16.20
CA ARG A 591 3.36 -9.61 17.44
C ARG A 591 2.82 -11.03 17.71
N GLU A 592 1.70 -11.40 17.10
CA GLU A 592 1.10 -12.73 17.22
C GLU A 592 1.97 -13.84 16.60
N SER A 593 2.76 -13.56 15.56
CA SER A 593 3.63 -14.57 14.93
C SER A 593 4.93 -14.84 15.69
N VAL A 594 5.24 -14.04 16.71
CA VAL A 594 6.49 -14.12 17.48
C VAL A 594 6.32 -14.94 18.76
N ALA A 595 5.09 -15.12 19.25
CA ALA A 595 4.80 -15.82 20.50
C ALA A 595 5.00 -17.34 20.42
N GLU A 596 5.00 -17.95 19.23
CA GLU A 596 5.16 -19.40 19.06
C GLU A 596 6.62 -19.87 19.07
N GLY A 597 7.59 -18.95 19.15
CA GLY A 597 9.03 -19.26 19.03
C GLY A 597 9.87 -19.23 20.30
N GLU A 598 9.32 -18.84 21.46
CA GLU A 598 10.10 -18.88 22.72
C GLU A 598 10.05 -20.28 23.36
N PRO A 599 11.17 -21.01 23.49
CA PRO A 599 11.19 -22.24 24.26
C PRO A 599 11.11 -21.89 25.75
N GLY A 600 9.93 -22.14 26.33
CA GLY A 600 9.63 -22.28 27.76
C GLY A 600 10.66 -21.75 28.76
N GLY A 601 10.62 -20.45 29.03
CA GLY A 601 11.25 -19.86 30.21
C GLY A 601 10.38 -20.10 31.44
N ALA A 602 10.80 -21.02 32.29
CA ALA A 602 10.15 -21.38 33.55
C ALA A 602 9.74 -20.16 34.39
N SER A 603 8.45 -20.08 34.69
CA SER A 603 7.88 -19.18 35.68
C SER A 603 8.38 -19.56 37.08
N SER A 604 9.18 -18.67 37.67
CA SER A 604 9.44 -18.67 39.12
C SER A 604 8.12 -18.36 39.87
N PRO A 605 7.70 -19.19 40.83
CA PRO A 605 6.51 -18.89 41.63
C PRO A 605 6.84 -17.80 42.65
N ARG A 606 6.05 -16.71 42.62
CA ARG A 606 6.04 -15.71 43.68
C ARG A 606 5.57 -16.37 44.98
N ALA A 607 6.43 -16.35 46.00
CA ALA A 607 6.05 -16.66 47.36
C ALA A 607 5.10 -15.58 47.91
N SER A 608 3.94 -16.02 48.38
CA SER A 608 3.11 -15.36 49.39
C SER A 608 3.60 -15.71 50.78
#